data_AF-A0A2P6U3V1-F1
#
_entry.id   AF-A0A2P6U3V1-F1
#
_cell.length_a   1.000
_cell.length_b   1.000
_cell.length_c   1.000
_cell.angle_alpha   90.00
_cell.angle_beta   90.00
_cell.angle_gamma   90.00
#
_symmetry.space_group_name_H-M   'P 1'
#
loop_
_entity.id
_entity.type
_entity.pdbx_description
1 polymer ?
#
loop_
_entity_poly.entity_id
_entity_poly.type
_entity_poly.pdbx_seq_one_letter_code
_entity_poly.pdbx_strand_id
1 'polypeptide(L)'
;MALLAGSSVVALSSSRCVAQRPFAAAARLPARPAVQRLQVVAAKPTKAQEFRGMSNEDIDEAVQQCKRDMFSMRIKFAKREEWKPSDYKALKRKVAQLLTVRRERELAQGVDRRASKAAENRRLVEAGLGKFAS
;
A
#
# COMPACT_ATOMS: atom_id res chain seq x y z
N MET A 1 29.25 -55.91 5.02
CA MET A 1 27.90 -55.93 5.64
C MET A 1 27.25 -54.58 5.39
N ALA A 2 26.16 -54.59 4.63
CA ALA A 2 25.36 -53.42 4.30
C ALA A 2 24.40 -53.07 5.45
N LEU A 3 24.18 -51.77 5.68
CA LEU A 3 23.04 -51.17 6.39
C LEU A 3 23.02 -49.68 5.99
N LEU A 4 22.39 -49.36 4.85
CA LEU A 4 21.02 -48.88 4.71
C LEU A 4 20.88 -47.38 5.00
N ALA A 5 20.98 -46.60 3.92
CA ALA A 5 20.30 -45.32 3.77
C ALA A 5 18.77 -45.52 3.90
N GLY A 6 18.08 -44.54 4.49
CA GLY A 6 16.63 -44.60 4.63
C GLY A 6 16.03 -43.30 5.10
N SER A 7 15.80 -42.39 4.15
CA SER A 7 14.99 -41.18 4.29
C SER A 7 13.61 -41.47 4.90
N SER A 8 13.18 -40.67 5.87
CA SER A 8 11.75 -40.56 6.21
C SER A 8 11.33 -39.09 6.26
N VAL A 9 11.30 -38.47 5.08
CA VAL A 9 10.49 -37.27 4.87
C VAL A 9 9.04 -37.76 4.89
N VAL A 10 8.33 -37.52 5.99
CA VAL A 10 6.90 -37.80 6.10
C VAL A 10 6.16 -36.83 5.17
N ALA A 11 5.97 -37.26 3.92
CA ALA A 11 5.10 -36.61 2.98
C ALA A 11 3.66 -36.83 3.42
N LEU A 12 3.07 -35.86 4.13
CA LEU A 12 1.62 -35.77 4.28
C LEU A 12 1.01 -35.37 2.92
N SER A 13 0.87 -36.37 2.05
CA SER A 13 -0.03 -36.34 0.90
C SER A 13 -1.47 -36.35 1.42
N SER A 14 -1.97 -35.18 1.83
CA SER A 14 -3.40 -34.98 2.01
C SER A 14 -4.00 -34.62 0.66
N SER A 15 -4.22 -35.64 -0.16
CA SER A 15 -5.13 -35.60 -1.29
C SER A 15 -6.55 -35.39 -0.74
N ARG A 16 -6.86 -34.16 -0.34
CA ARG A 16 -8.23 -33.72 -0.15
C ARG A 16 -8.82 -33.56 -1.54
N CYS A 17 -9.41 -34.65 -2.00
CA CYS A 17 -10.47 -34.68 -2.99
C CYS A 17 -11.38 -33.46 -2.82
N VAL A 18 -11.18 -32.45 -3.68
CA VAL A 18 -12.15 -31.38 -3.85
C VAL A 18 -13.33 -32.03 -4.56
N ALA A 19 -14.32 -32.45 -3.78
CA ALA A 19 -15.61 -32.87 -4.30
C ALA A 19 -16.11 -31.75 -5.21
N GLN A 20 -16.15 -32.03 -6.51
CA GLN A 20 -16.75 -31.15 -7.50
C GLN A 20 -18.23 -31.08 -7.18
N ARG A 21 -18.64 -30.08 -6.40
CA ARG A 21 -20.06 -29.77 -6.20
C ARG A 21 -20.62 -29.44 -7.58
N PRO A 22 -21.66 -30.13 -8.07
CA PRO A 22 -22.27 -29.74 -9.33
C PRO A 22 -22.82 -28.33 -9.12
N PHE A 23 -22.39 -27.41 -9.97
CA PHE A 23 -22.92 -26.06 -10.00
C PHE A 23 -24.41 -26.18 -10.32
N ALA A 24 -25.26 -26.17 -9.29
CA ALA A 24 -26.71 -26.18 -9.47
C ALA A 24 -27.04 -25.00 -10.38
N ALA A 25 -27.61 -25.29 -11.55
CA ALA A 25 -28.01 -24.29 -12.52
C ALA A 25 -28.97 -23.32 -11.83
N ALA A 26 -28.46 -22.16 -11.43
CA ALA A 26 -29.25 -21.11 -10.84
C ALA A 26 -30.35 -20.76 -11.83
N ALA A 27 -31.61 -21.05 -11.46
CA ALA A 27 -32.77 -20.59 -12.19
C ALA A 27 -32.58 -19.10 -12.49
N ARG A 28 -32.68 -18.73 -13.77
CA ARG A 28 -32.48 -17.37 -14.25
C ARG A 28 -33.47 -16.46 -13.52
N LEU A 29 -32.99 -15.79 -12.48
CA LEU A 29 -33.76 -14.75 -11.80
C LEU A 29 -34.17 -13.71 -12.85
N PRO A 30 -35.41 -13.19 -12.80
CA PRO A 30 -35.87 -12.19 -13.75
C PRO A 30 -34.91 -11.00 -13.75
N ALA A 31 -34.63 -10.49 -14.95
CA ALA A 31 -33.71 -9.39 -15.15
C ALA A 31 -34.11 -8.21 -14.26
N ARG A 32 -33.26 -7.91 -13.27
CA ARG A 32 -33.43 -6.76 -12.38
C ARG A 32 -33.54 -5.51 -13.27
N PRO A 33 -34.59 -4.68 -13.13
CA PRO A 33 -34.76 -3.51 -13.97
C PRO A 33 -33.53 -2.61 -13.84
N ALA A 34 -33.05 -2.10 -14.97
CA ALA A 34 -31.87 -1.25 -15.05
C ALA A 34 -32.12 0.06 -14.31
N VAL A 35 -31.89 0.07 -13.00
CA VAL A 35 -31.88 1.29 -12.21
C VAL A 35 -30.77 2.15 -12.79
N GLN A 36 -31.14 3.30 -13.35
CA GLN A 36 -30.21 4.23 -13.97
C GLN A 36 -29.04 4.46 -13.01
N ARG A 37 -27.83 4.09 -13.45
CA ARG A 37 -26.62 4.22 -12.66
C ARG A 37 -26.42 5.71 -12.41
N LEU A 38 -26.71 6.17 -11.18
CA LEU A 38 -26.37 7.50 -10.71
C LEU A 38 -24.92 7.78 -11.10
N GLN A 39 -24.72 8.78 -11.96
CA GLN A 39 -23.40 9.25 -12.34
C GLN A 39 -22.79 9.94 -11.12
N VAL A 40 -22.14 9.16 -10.26
CA VAL A 40 -21.38 9.73 -9.15
C VAL A 40 -20.20 10.46 -9.78
N VAL A 41 -20.26 11.79 -9.82
CA VAL A 41 -19.17 12.65 -10.28
C VAL A 41 -18.02 12.45 -9.31
N ALA A 42 -17.11 11.54 -9.65
CA ALA A 42 -15.94 11.27 -8.84
C ALA A 42 -15.07 12.52 -8.80
N ALA A 43 -14.78 13.02 -7.60
CA ALA A 43 -13.76 14.05 -7.41
C ALA A 43 -12.49 13.62 -8.15
N LYS A 44 -11.96 14.52 -8.99
CA LYS A 44 -10.79 14.24 -9.84
C LYS A 44 -9.65 13.74 -8.95
N PRO A 45 -9.04 12.58 -9.25
CA PRO A 45 -7.88 12.13 -8.49
C PRO A 45 -6.73 13.10 -8.70
N THR A 46 -5.98 13.39 -7.64
CA THR A 46 -4.74 14.18 -7.71
C THR A 46 -3.81 13.60 -8.76
N LYS A 47 -3.37 14.44 -9.70
CA LYS A 47 -2.51 14.03 -10.81
C LYS A 47 -1.05 14.15 -10.40
N ALA A 48 -0.26 13.13 -10.74
CA ALA A 48 1.18 13.13 -10.43
C ALA A 48 1.96 14.27 -11.11
N GLN A 49 1.44 14.82 -12.21
CA GLN A 49 2.06 15.91 -12.96
C GLN A 49 2.16 17.21 -12.13
N GLU A 50 1.20 17.46 -11.25
CA GLU A 50 1.15 18.68 -10.43
C GLU A 50 2.31 18.75 -9.42
N PHE A 51 2.87 17.59 -9.03
CA PHE A 51 3.92 17.52 -8.01
C PHE A 51 5.34 17.63 -8.58
N ARG A 52 5.52 17.56 -9.90
CA ARG A 52 6.85 17.61 -10.52
C ARG A 52 7.50 18.98 -10.47
N GLY A 53 6.72 20.05 -10.32
CA GLY A 53 7.20 21.43 -10.24
C GLY A 53 7.62 21.91 -8.85
N MET A 54 7.38 21.13 -7.78
CA MET A 54 7.69 21.55 -6.41
C MET A 54 9.14 21.27 -6.04
N SER A 55 9.72 21.98 -5.05
CA SER A 55 11.07 21.71 -4.55
C SER A 55 11.15 20.38 -3.79
N ASN A 56 12.35 19.91 -3.44
CA ASN A 56 12.49 18.65 -2.71
C ASN A 56 12.03 18.80 -1.26
N GLU A 57 12.27 19.98 -0.70
CA GLU A 57 11.91 20.40 0.65
C GLU A 57 10.39 20.47 0.79
N ASP A 58 9.71 21.12 -0.16
CA ASP A 58 8.25 21.21 -0.20
C ASP A 58 7.58 19.82 -0.29
N ILE A 59 8.20 18.89 -1.03
CA ILE A 59 7.70 17.51 -1.14
C ILE A 59 7.76 16.82 0.23
N ASP A 60 8.86 16.98 0.96
CA ASP A 60 9.04 16.36 2.28
C ASP A 60 8.07 16.95 3.31
N GLU A 61 7.89 18.27 3.31
CA GLU A 61 6.90 18.96 4.15
C GLU A 61 5.47 18.53 3.83
N ALA A 62 5.11 18.45 2.55
CA ALA A 62 3.80 17.99 2.11
C ALA A 62 3.53 16.53 2.51
N VAL A 63 4.54 15.66 2.46
CA VAL A 63 4.43 14.28 2.95
C VAL A 63 4.15 14.26 4.46
N GLN A 64 4.87 15.07 5.24
CA GLN A 64 4.65 15.16 6.69
C GLN A 64 3.25 15.68 7.01
N GLN A 65 2.77 16.70 6.31
CA GLN A 65 1.41 17.22 6.48
C GLN A 65 0.35 16.17 6.17
N CYS A 66 0.46 15.49 5.02
CA CYS A 66 -0.48 14.43 4.64
C CYS A 66 -0.51 13.30 5.68
N LYS A 67 0.64 12.93 6.27
CA LYS A 67 0.70 11.93 7.35
C LYS A 67 0.00 12.40 8.62
N ARG A 68 0.14 13.67 9.00
CA ARG A 68 -0.58 14.28 10.15
C ARG A 68 -2.09 14.24 9.91
N ASP A 69 -2.54 14.65 8.72
CA ASP A 69 -3.96 14.64 8.37
C ASP A 69 -4.54 13.21 8.42
N MET A 70 -3.80 12.22 7.90
CA MET A 70 -4.17 10.81 8.01
C MET A 70 -4.28 10.32 9.46
N PHE A 71 -3.41 10.79 10.35
CA PHE A 71 -3.47 10.46 11.77
C PHE A 71 -4.71 11.08 12.44
N SER A 72 -5.00 12.35 12.16
CA SER A 72 -6.22 13.01 12.63
C SER A 72 -7.48 12.28 12.16
N MET A 73 -7.52 11.80 10.91
CA MET A 73 -8.64 10.98 10.41
C MET A 73 -8.78 9.64 11.16
N ARG A 74 -7.67 8.99 11.53
CA ARG A 74 -7.71 7.77 12.34
C ARG A 74 -8.25 8.03 13.75
N ILE A 75 -7.92 9.17 14.34
CA ILE A 75 -8.50 9.59 15.63
C ILE A 75 -10.02 9.79 15.50
N LYS A 76 -10.48 10.48 14.45
CA LYS A 76 -11.92 10.66 14.20
C LYS A 76 -12.66 9.33 14.04
N PHE A 77 -12.06 8.39 13.30
CA PHE A 77 -12.58 7.03 13.17
C PHE A 77 -12.68 6.32 14.53
N ALA A 78 -11.64 6.42 15.37
CA ALA A 78 -11.65 5.82 16.70
C ALA A 78 -12.72 6.45 17.62
N LYS A 79 -12.95 7.76 17.50
CA LYS A 79 -14.00 8.50 18.22
C LYS A 79 -15.41 8.22 17.69
N ARG A 80 -15.56 7.48 16.59
CA ARG A 80 -16.84 7.25 15.87
C ARG A 80 -17.50 8.55 15.40
N GLU A 81 -16.69 9.57 15.12
CA GLU A 81 -17.15 10.80 14.45
C GLU A 81 -17.34 10.53 12.94
N GLU A 82 -18.17 11.33 12.28
CA GLU A 82 -18.37 11.24 10.83
C GLU A 82 -17.08 11.58 10.07
N TRP A 83 -16.66 10.70 9.17
CA TRP A 83 -15.50 10.93 8.31
C TRP A 83 -15.64 10.17 6.98
N LYS A 84 -15.04 10.72 5.94
CA LYS A 84 -15.15 10.16 4.58
C LYS A 84 -13.97 9.21 4.29
N PRO A 85 -14.22 7.93 3.98
CA PRO A 85 -13.15 6.98 3.62
C PRO A 85 -12.48 7.30 2.29
N SER A 86 -13.18 8.01 1.40
CA SER A 86 -12.63 8.50 0.13
C SER A 86 -11.47 9.47 0.33
N ASP A 87 -11.56 10.36 1.32
CA ASP A 87 -10.56 11.38 1.59
C ASP A 87 -9.27 10.74 2.11
N TYR A 88 -9.39 9.73 2.98
CA TYR A 88 -8.25 8.94 3.44
C TYR A 88 -7.53 8.21 2.29
N LYS A 89 -8.31 7.62 1.36
CA LYS A 89 -7.75 6.99 0.16
C LYS A 89 -7.07 8.02 -0.77
N ALA A 90 -7.61 9.23 -0.87
CA ALA A 90 -6.99 10.31 -1.64
C ALA A 90 -5.65 10.75 -1.03
N LEU A 91 -5.60 10.98 0.28
CA LEU A 91 -4.36 11.31 1.00
C LEU A 91 -3.29 10.21 0.86
N LYS A 92 -3.69 8.93 1.00
CA LYS A 92 -2.76 7.81 0.80
C LYS A 92 -2.17 7.79 -0.61
N ARG A 93 -2.97 8.06 -1.64
CA ARG A 93 -2.50 8.15 -3.03
C ARG A 93 -1.56 9.34 -3.23
N LYS A 94 -1.89 10.50 -2.65
CA LYS A 94 -1.05 11.71 -2.70
C LYS A 94 0.33 11.44 -2.09
N VAL A 95 0.40 10.82 -0.92
CA VAL A 95 1.68 10.43 -0.28
C VAL A 95 2.50 9.52 -1.18
N ALA A 96 1.88 8.51 -1.80
CA ALA A 96 2.58 7.61 -2.71
C ALA A 96 3.16 8.36 -3.92
N GLN A 97 2.38 9.25 -4.54
CA GLN A 97 2.82 10.08 -5.68
C GLN A 97 4.01 10.98 -5.31
N LEU A 98 3.95 11.67 -4.16
CA LEU A 98 5.02 12.53 -3.68
C LEU A 98 6.33 11.74 -3.48
N LEU A 99 6.26 10.58 -2.85
CA LEU A 99 7.43 9.72 -2.63
C LEU A 99 7.97 9.14 -3.94
N THR A 100 7.11 8.85 -4.93
CA THR A 100 7.55 8.42 -6.26
C THR A 100 8.32 9.53 -6.97
N VAL A 101 7.83 10.77 -6.97
CA VAL A 101 8.56 11.91 -7.57
C VAL A 101 9.91 12.13 -6.88
N ARG A 102 9.97 12.06 -5.55
CA ARG A 102 11.23 12.14 -4.80
C ARG A 102 12.20 11.03 -5.25
N ARG A 103 11.72 9.80 -5.37
CA ARG A 103 12.56 8.67 -5.79
C ARG A 103 13.02 8.77 -7.25
N GLU A 104 12.18 9.28 -8.15
CA GLU A 104 12.55 9.57 -9.55
C GLU A 104 13.73 10.55 -9.61
N ARG A 105 13.74 11.58 -8.74
CA ARG A 105 14.84 12.55 -8.64
C ARG A 105 16.13 11.92 -8.10
N GLU A 106 16.05 11.08 -7.08
CA GLU A 106 17.22 10.33 -6.57
C GLU A 106 17.81 9.40 -7.62
N LEU A 107 16.97 8.76 -8.43
CA LEU A 107 17.40 7.89 -9.53
C LEU A 107 18.09 8.70 -10.64
N ALA A 108 17.58 9.89 -10.96
CA ALA A 108 18.22 10.80 -11.92
C ALA A 108 19.62 11.27 -11.46
N GLN A 109 19.84 11.35 -10.14
CA GLN A 109 21.16 11.64 -9.55
C GLN A 109 22.09 10.42 -9.51
N GLY A 110 21.63 9.23 -9.94
CA GLY A 110 22.42 8.01 -9.94
C GLY A 110 22.55 7.34 -8.56
N VAL A 111 21.68 7.67 -7.61
CA VAL A 111 21.75 7.10 -6.25
C VAL A 111 21.13 5.69 -6.21
N ASP A 112 21.98 4.71 -5.97
CA ASP A 112 21.57 3.33 -5.75
C ASP A 112 20.58 3.18 -4.58
N ARG A 113 19.70 2.18 -4.66
CA ARG A 113 18.69 1.91 -3.62
C ARG A 113 19.32 1.69 -2.24
N ARG A 114 20.50 1.05 -2.19
CA ARG A 114 21.22 0.79 -0.93
C ARG A 114 21.81 2.07 -0.35
N ALA A 115 22.42 2.91 -1.20
CA ALA A 115 23.00 4.18 -0.80
C ALA A 115 21.94 5.15 -0.26
N SER A 116 20.78 5.24 -0.93
CA SER A 116 19.64 6.06 -0.47
C SER A 116 19.16 5.64 0.93
N LYS A 117 18.97 4.34 1.17
CA LYS A 117 18.60 3.82 2.50
C LYS A 117 19.68 4.03 3.56
N ALA A 118 20.95 3.86 3.20
CA ALA A 118 22.06 4.09 4.12
C ALA A 118 22.13 5.56 4.55
N ALA A 119 21.88 6.49 3.63
CA ALA A 119 21.80 7.92 3.92
C ALA A 119 20.60 8.24 4.81
N GLU A 120 19.42 7.69 4.53
CA GLU A 120 18.23 7.85 5.38
C GLU A 120 18.48 7.30 6.80
N ASN A 121 19.01 6.08 6.91
CA ASN A 121 19.35 5.47 8.19
C ASN A 121 20.41 6.29 8.95
N ARG A 122 21.44 6.79 8.26
CA ARG A 122 22.45 7.66 8.88
C ARG A 122 21.81 8.94 9.44
N ARG A 123 20.95 9.61 8.68
CA ARG A 123 20.20 10.79 9.15
C ARG A 123 19.35 10.46 10.38
N LEU A 124 18.69 9.30 10.41
CA LEU A 124 17.89 8.88 11.56
C LEU A 124 18.75 8.57 12.80
N VAL A 125 19.92 7.96 12.62
CA VAL A 125 20.88 7.72 13.71
C VAL A 125 21.45 9.03 14.26
N GLU A 126 21.81 9.97 13.39
CA GLU A 126 22.24 11.32 13.77
C GLU A 126 21.14 12.07 14.54
N ALA A 127 19.87 11.90 14.15
CA ALA A 127 18.72 12.43 14.86
C ALA A 127 18.36 11.65 16.14
N GLY A 128 19.09 10.58 16.48
CA GLY A 128 18.85 9.76 17.67
C GLY A 128 17.61 8.84 17.58
N LEU A 129 17.01 8.71 16.40
CA LEU A 129 15.79 7.92 16.14
C LEU A 129 16.08 6.55 15.49
N GLY A 130 17.36 6.21 15.28
CA GLY A 130 17.80 4.97 14.66
C GLY A 130 18.05 3.81 15.64
N LYS A 131 18.17 2.58 15.11
CA LYS A 131 18.73 1.47 15.90
C LYS A 131 20.21 1.72 16.10
N PHE A 132 20.61 2.04 17.33
CA PHE A 132 22.01 1.97 17.75
C PHE A 132 22.44 0.52 17.56
N ALA A 133 23.39 0.27 16.65
CA ALA A 133 24.02 -1.03 16.59
C ALA A 133 24.70 -1.27 17.95
N SER A 134 24.23 -2.27 18.69
CA SER A 134 24.95 -2.85 19.82
C SER A 134 26.14 -3.66 19.30
#